data_AF-A0A7S0XNK7-F1
#
_entry.id   AF-A0A7S0XNK7-F1
#
_cell.length_a   1.000
_cell.length_b   1.000
_cell.length_c   1.000
_cell.angle_alpha   90.00
_cell.angle_beta   90.00
_cell.angle_gamma   90.00
#
_symmetry.space_group_name_H-M   'P 1'
#
loop_
_entity.id
_entity.type
_entity.pdbx_description
1 polymer ?
#
loop_
_entity_poly.entity_id
_entity_poly.type
_entity_poly.pdbx_seq_one_letter_code
_entity_poly.pdbx_strand_id
1 'polypeptide(L)'
;KFYGGLESDVTLRQVIESCNWQEDHTGEASQSLLKQVQALKLGDSTIRKEVEKLKQGSGGDAGDEVSIWHDMRFIPILDPGTGVPAVLAMEIDITELEMHKLAQEQLIAAANQQAQIFAAVSHELRTPLNGIIGLTEHLLDELEESGSPGGSSEALAASSNRESRKVLST
;
A
#
# COMPACT_ATOMS: atom_id res chain seq x y z
N LYS A 1 -26.31 2.02 19.26
CA LYS A 1 -26.57 0.56 19.44
C LYS A 1 -28.07 0.38 19.44
N PHE A 2 -28.63 -0.30 18.43
CA PHE A 2 -30.07 -0.49 18.31
C PHE A 2 -30.38 -1.98 18.42
N TYR A 3 -31.33 -2.32 19.30
CA TYR A 3 -31.84 -3.68 19.48
C TYR A 3 -33.21 -3.74 18.82
N GLY A 4 -33.31 -4.40 17.66
CA GLY A 4 -34.58 -4.64 16.99
C GLY A 4 -34.86 -6.14 16.98
N GLY A 5 -35.94 -6.58 17.63
CA GLY A 5 -36.47 -7.93 17.44
C GLY A 5 -36.86 -8.14 15.98
N LEU A 6 -36.89 -9.39 15.49
CA LEU A 6 -37.39 -9.68 14.13
C LEU A 6 -38.84 -9.18 13.91
N GLU A 7 -39.59 -8.86 14.97
CA GLU A 7 -40.96 -8.33 14.91
C GLU A 7 -41.04 -6.81 14.70
N SER A 8 -39.96 -6.03 14.91
CA SER A 8 -39.97 -4.57 14.75
C SER A 8 -39.44 -4.14 13.39
N ASP A 9 -40.16 -4.53 12.33
CA ASP A 9 -39.86 -4.18 10.93
C ASP A 9 -39.65 -2.66 10.71
N VAL A 10 -40.39 -1.85 11.47
CA VAL A 10 -40.37 -0.38 11.38
C VAL A 10 -39.03 0.23 11.79
N THR A 11 -38.34 -0.30 12.80
CA THR A 11 -37.08 0.29 13.31
C THR A 11 -35.87 -0.12 12.47
N LEU A 12 -35.81 -1.37 11.99
CA LEU A 12 -34.73 -1.80 11.08
C LEU A 12 -34.79 -1.06 9.75
N ARG A 13 -36.00 -0.91 9.20
CA ARG A 13 -36.25 -0.14 8.00
C ARG A 13 -35.83 1.32 8.18
N GLN A 14 -36.21 1.98 9.28
CA GLN A 14 -35.77 3.34 9.58
C GLN A 14 -34.25 3.48 9.67
N VAL A 15 -33.56 2.54 10.31
CA VAL A 15 -32.09 2.59 10.41
C VAL A 15 -31.47 2.48 9.01
N ILE A 16 -31.90 1.51 8.21
CA ILE A 16 -31.39 1.32 6.85
C ILE A 16 -31.74 2.52 5.97
N GLU A 17 -32.96 3.04 6.00
CA GLU A 17 -33.38 4.20 5.21
C GLU A 17 -32.74 5.52 5.70
N SER A 18 -32.39 5.63 6.99
CA SER A 18 -31.68 6.79 7.53
C SER A 18 -30.19 6.84 7.15
N CYS A 19 -29.65 5.74 6.61
CA CYS A 19 -28.36 5.78 5.96
C CYS A 19 -28.52 6.61 4.69
N ASN A 20 -27.80 7.72 4.60
CA ASN A 20 -27.81 8.58 3.43
C ASN A 20 -27.01 7.90 2.30
N TRP A 21 -27.59 6.86 1.68
CA TRP A 21 -26.96 6.02 0.65
C TRP A 21 -26.68 6.87 -0.59
N GLN A 22 -25.44 7.29 -0.77
CA GLN A 22 -25.05 8.16 -1.87
C GLN A 22 -25.25 7.49 -3.26
N GLU A 23 -25.16 6.16 -3.32
CA GLU A 23 -25.33 5.37 -4.57
C GLU A 23 -26.78 4.94 -4.84
N ASP A 24 -27.69 5.03 -3.87
CA ASP A 24 -29.04 4.46 -3.97
C ASP A 24 -30.11 5.52 -4.28
N HIS A 25 -30.01 6.13 -5.47
CA HIS A 25 -30.97 7.12 -5.95
C HIS A 25 -32.36 6.50 -6.26
N THR A 26 -32.43 5.18 -6.41
CA THR A 26 -33.66 4.42 -6.69
C THR A 26 -34.26 3.73 -5.46
N GLY A 27 -33.52 3.64 -4.34
CA GLY A 27 -33.95 2.91 -3.15
C GLY A 27 -33.88 1.38 -3.29
N GLU A 28 -33.29 0.86 -4.37
CA GLU A 28 -33.19 -0.57 -4.64
C GLU A 28 -32.13 -1.25 -3.76
N ALA A 29 -31.01 -0.58 -3.50
CA ALA A 29 -29.93 -1.14 -2.69
C ALA A 29 -30.35 -1.27 -1.21
N SER A 30 -31.00 -0.25 -0.68
CA SER A 30 -31.57 -0.22 0.67
C SER A 30 -32.68 -1.27 0.84
N GLN A 31 -33.57 -1.43 -0.15
CA GLN A 31 -34.57 -2.50 -0.14
C GLN A 31 -33.97 -3.90 -0.22
N SER A 32 -32.95 -4.09 -1.06
CA SER A 32 -32.23 -5.35 -1.18
C SER A 32 -31.54 -5.71 0.14
N LEU A 33 -30.87 -4.74 0.77
CA LEU A 33 -30.23 -4.94 2.06
C LEU A 33 -31.26 -5.25 3.16
N LEU A 34 -32.39 -4.53 3.20
CA LEU A 34 -33.46 -4.79 4.15
C LEU A 34 -33.94 -6.23 4.05
N LYS A 35 -34.18 -6.74 2.83
CA LYS A 35 -34.57 -8.15 2.61
C LYS A 35 -33.51 -9.13 3.12
N GLN A 36 -32.24 -8.85 2.87
CA GLN A 36 -31.14 -9.71 3.35
C GLN A 36 -31.08 -9.72 4.88
N VAL A 37 -31.19 -8.54 5.51
CA VAL A 37 -31.16 -8.40 6.97
C VAL A 37 -32.36 -9.07 7.63
N GLN A 38 -33.56 -8.94 7.05
CA GLN A 38 -34.76 -9.63 7.53
C GLN A 38 -34.69 -11.15 7.39
N ALA A 39 -33.95 -11.65 6.39
CA ALA A 39 -33.75 -13.08 6.17
C ALA A 39 -32.71 -13.71 7.10
N LEU A 40 -31.95 -12.91 7.86
CA LEU A 40 -30.93 -13.41 8.78
C LEU A 40 -31.54 -14.25 9.90
N LYS A 41 -30.91 -15.40 10.15
CA LYS A 41 -31.24 -16.31 11.23
C LYS A 41 -30.11 -16.36 12.24
N LEU A 42 -30.45 -16.78 13.46
CA LEU A 42 -29.46 -17.02 14.50
C LEU A 42 -28.44 -18.07 14.02
N GLY A 43 -27.16 -17.72 14.06
CA GLY A 43 -26.06 -18.56 13.56
C GLY A 43 -25.58 -18.20 12.15
N ASP A 44 -26.31 -17.36 11.42
CA ASP A 44 -25.85 -16.84 10.12
C ASP A 44 -24.66 -15.88 10.29
N SER A 45 -23.88 -15.71 9.22
CA SER A 45 -22.79 -14.74 9.20
C SER A 45 -23.31 -13.30 9.27
N THR A 46 -22.58 -12.45 9.99
CA THR A 46 -22.87 -11.01 10.08
C THR A 46 -22.82 -10.37 8.70
N ILE A 47 -23.86 -9.59 8.36
CA ILE A 47 -23.84 -8.75 7.17
C ILE A 47 -23.08 -7.47 7.51
N ARG A 48 -22.09 -7.15 6.68
CA ARG A 48 -21.28 -5.94 6.78
C ARG A 48 -21.47 -5.10 5.53
N LYS A 49 -21.68 -3.80 5.69
CA LYS A 49 -21.82 -2.87 4.57
C LYS A 49 -21.14 -1.55 4.91
N GLU A 50 -20.11 -1.21 4.14
CA GLU A 50 -19.47 0.10 4.20
C GLU A 50 -20.25 1.07 3.31
N VAL A 51 -20.49 2.27 3.82
CA VAL A 51 -21.31 3.31 3.20
C VAL A 51 -20.64 4.66 3.39
N GLU A 52 -20.45 5.38 2.30
CA GLU A 52 -20.05 6.78 2.31
C GLU A 52 -21.30 7.66 2.54
N LYS A 53 -21.22 8.59 3.49
CA LYS A 53 -22.29 9.53 3.82
C LYS A 53 -21.75 10.95 3.73
N LEU A 54 -22.55 11.86 3.20
CA LEU A 54 -22.25 13.28 3.19
C LEU A 54 -22.83 13.92 4.45
N LYS A 55 -21.97 14.53 5.26
CA LYS A 55 -22.39 15.31 6.42
C LYS A 55 -22.51 16.76 6.02
N GLN A 56 -23.75 17.27 5.93
CA GLN A 56 -23.96 18.71 5.78
C GLN A 56 -23.38 19.42 7.02
N GLY A 57 -22.43 20.33 6.79
CA GLY A 57 -21.92 21.20 7.84
C GLY A 57 -23.07 21.98 8.47
N SER A 58 -23.21 21.92 9.79
CA SER A 58 -24.29 22.57 10.55
C SER A 58 -24.13 24.10 10.65
N GLY A 59 -23.51 24.75 9.66
CA GLY A 59 -23.22 26.19 9.62
C GLY A 59 -23.45 26.75 8.23
N GLY A 60 -24.37 27.72 8.13
CA GLY A 60 -24.82 28.32 6.88
C GLY A 60 -23.84 29.30 6.22
N ASP A 61 -22.57 28.94 6.09
CA ASP A 61 -21.62 29.65 5.24
C ASP A 61 -20.87 28.61 4.41
N ALA A 62 -21.17 28.56 3.10
CA ALA A 62 -20.58 27.71 2.06
C ALA A 62 -19.83 26.47 2.60
N GLY A 63 -20.57 25.57 3.25
CA GLY A 63 -20.00 24.47 4.03
C GLY A 63 -19.39 23.42 3.11
N ASP A 64 -18.08 23.20 3.24
CA ASP A 64 -17.40 22.05 2.66
C ASP A 64 -18.17 20.78 3.01
N GLU A 65 -18.60 20.06 1.99
CA GLU A 65 -19.31 18.81 2.12
C GLU A 65 -18.32 17.75 2.60
N VAL A 66 -18.38 17.41 3.89
CA VAL A 66 -17.45 16.43 4.47
C VAL A 66 -18.02 15.04 4.26
N SER A 67 -17.33 14.25 3.45
CA SER A 67 -17.56 12.82 3.33
C SER A 67 -17.12 12.09 4.61
N ILE A 68 -17.99 11.26 5.16
CA ILE A 68 -17.73 10.37 6.28
C ILE A 68 -18.05 8.93 5.88
N TRP A 69 -17.19 8.00 6.28
CA TRP A 69 -17.36 6.58 5.98
C TRP A 69 -17.92 5.85 7.19
N HIS A 70 -18.98 5.06 6.98
CA HIS A 70 -19.62 4.28 8.01
C HIS A 70 -19.63 2.79 7.67
N ASP A 71 -19.24 1.97 8.64
CA ASP A 71 -19.37 0.51 8.61
C ASP A 71 -20.64 0.09 9.35
N MET A 72 -21.62 -0.39 8.58
CA MET A 72 -22.88 -0.94 9.06
C MET A 72 -22.74 -2.44 9.26
N ARG A 73 -23.04 -2.92 10.47
CA ARG A 73 -23.02 -4.35 10.81
C ARG A 73 -24.38 -4.80 11.32
N PHE A 74 -24.90 -5.87 10.73
CA PHE A 74 -26.15 -6.51 11.10
C PHE A 74 -25.87 -7.92 11.61
N ILE A 75 -26.04 -8.11 12.91
CA ILE A 75 -25.65 -9.32 13.62
C ILE A 75 -26.92 -10.01 14.14
N PRO A 76 -27.21 -11.26 13.73
CA PRO A 76 -28.32 -12.00 14.30
C PRO A 76 -28.00 -12.39 15.74
N ILE A 77 -28.85 -11.99 16.68
CA ILE A 77 -28.70 -12.25 18.12
C ILE A 77 -29.99 -12.81 18.71
N LEU A 78 -29.91 -13.35 19.92
CA LEU A 78 -31.07 -13.50 20.77
C LEU A 78 -31.22 -12.21 21.58
N ASP A 79 -32.40 -11.58 21.52
CA ASP A 79 -32.67 -10.40 22.34
C ASP A 79 -32.57 -10.79 23.83
N PRO A 80 -31.69 -10.16 24.62
CA PRO A 80 -31.52 -10.48 26.03
C PRO A 80 -32.75 -10.20 26.89
N GLY A 81 -33.66 -9.31 26.46
CA GLY A 81 -34.87 -8.97 27.21
C GLY A 81 -36.04 -9.91 26.93
N THR A 82 -36.21 -10.33 25.68
CA THR A 82 -37.39 -11.08 25.22
C THR A 82 -37.08 -12.54 24.86
N GLY A 83 -35.81 -12.88 24.63
CA GLY A 83 -35.36 -14.22 24.25
C GLY A 83 -35.70 -14.63 22.82
N VAL A 84 -36.33 -13.75 22.02
CA VAL A 84 -36.64 -14.01 20.62
C VAL A 84 -35.48 -13.63 19.69
N PRO A 85 -35.34 -14.29 18.53
CA PRO A 85 -34.39 -13.88 17.50
C PRO A 85 -34.59 -12.42 17.07
N ALA A 86 -33.47 -11.72 16.96
CA ALA A 86 -33.39 -10.29 16.73
C ALA A 86 -32.16 -9.96 15.86
N VAL A 87 -32.13 -8.76 15.28
CA VAL A 87 -30.95 -8.25 14.59
C VAL A 87 -30.40 -7.05 15.34
N LEU A 88 -29.14 -7.13 15.71
CA LEU A 88 -28.37 -6.02 16.23
C LEU A 88 -27.79 -5.23 15.07
N ALA A 89 -28.23 -3.97 14.93
CA ALA A 89 -27.64 -3.02 14.00
C ALA A 89 -26.58 -2.17 14.72
N MET A 90 -25.37 -2.16 14.18
CA MET A 90 -24.27 -1.34 14.62
C MET A 90 -23.78 -0.46 13.47
N GLU A 91 -23.48 0.79 13.79
CA GLU A 91 -22.87 1.75 12.89
C GLU A 91 -21.58 2.21 13.54
N ILE A 92 -20.50 2.14 12.77
CA ILE A 92 -19.15 2.53 13.21
C ILE A 92 -18.63 3.55 12.20
N ASP A 93 -18.22 4.72 12.66
CA ASP A 93 -17.47 5.66 11.84
C ASP A 93 -16.07 5.08 11.57
N ILE A 94 -15.74 4.90 10.29
CA ILE A 94 -14.48 4.36 9.79
C ILE A 94 -13.75 5.37 8.89
N THR A 95 -14.12 6.65 8.94
CA THR A 95 -13.55 7.70 8.08
C THR A 95 -12.04 7.78 8.22
N GLU A 96 -11.52 7.80 9.44
CA GLU A 96 -10.08 7.84 9.70
C GLU A 96 -9.38 6.57 9.19
N LEU A 97 -10.01 5.41 9.33
CA LEU A 97 -9.48 4.13 8.88
C LEU A 97 -9.35 4.08 7.35
N GLU A 98 -10.41 4.50 6.62
CA GLU A 98 -10.38 4.53 5.16
C GLU A 98 -9.39 5.59 4.64
N MET A 99 -9.29 6.76 5.27
CA MET A 99 -8.27 7.75 4.90
C MET A 99 -6.85 7.20 5.07
N HIS A 100 -6.58 6.49 6.17
CA HIS A 100 -5.28 5.86 6.39
C HIS A 100 -4.96 4.78 5.35
N LYS A 101 -5.95 3.94 5.03
CA LYS A 101 -5.83 2.89 4.02
C LYS A 101 -5.54 3.47 2.64
N LEU A 102 -6.28 4.50 2.23
CA LEU A 102 -6.05 5.18 0.96
C LEU A 102 -4.66 5.81 0.89
N ALA A 103 -4.22 6.48 1.95
CA ALA A 103 -2.87 7.05 2.02
C ALA A 103 -1.78 5.96 1.91
N GLN A 104 -1.98 4.82 2.57
CA GLN A 104 -1.06 3.68 2.49
C GLN A 104 -1.01 3.09 1.08
N GLU A 105 -2.15 2.90 0.43
CA GLU A 105 -2.24 2.40 -0.94
C GLU A 105 -1.52 3.33 -1.92
N GLN A 106 -1.66 4.64 -1.76
CA GLN A 106 -0.95 5.64 -2.56
C GLN A 106 0.57 5.56 -2.38
N LEU A 107 1.05 5.40 -1.14
CA LEU A 107 2.48 5.24 -0.86
C LEU A 107 3.04 3.96 -1.49
N ILE A 108 2.31 2.85 -1.39
CA ILE A 108 2.69 1.57 -2.01
C ILE A 108 2.73 1.70 -3.53
N ALA A 109 1.72 2.34 -4.13
CA ALA A 109 1.67 2.57 -5.56
C ALA A 109 2.86 3.42 -6.04
N ALA A 110 3.16 4.51 -5.34
CA ALA A 110 4.31 5.37 -5.64
C ALA A 110 5.65 4.62 -5.51
N ALA A 111 5.82 3.82 -4.45
CA ALA A 111 7.01 3.01 -4.25
C ALA A 111 7.20 1.97 -5.36
N ASN A 112 6.11 1.32 -5.80
CA ASN A 112 6.13 0.37 -6.90
C ASN A 112 6.51 1.05 -8.22
N GLN A 113 5.96 2.22 -8.51
CA GLN A 113 6.32 3.01 -9.69
C GLN A 113 7.81 3.38 -9.66
N GLN A 114 8.32 3.82 -8.51
CA GLN A 114 9.73 4.16 -8.34
C GLN A 114 10.64 2.94 -8.56
N ALA A 115 10.28 1.78 -8.02
CA ALA A 115 11.02 0.54 -8.21
C ALA A 115 11.10 0.12 -9.68
N GLN A 116 10.00 0.28 -10.44
CA GLN A 116 9.97 0.01 -11.88
C GLN A 116 10.92 0.93 -12.65
N ILE A 117 10.98 2.22 -12.29
CA ILE A 117 11.91 3.17 -12.90
C ILE A 117 13.37 2.74 -12.62
N PHE A 118 13.71 2.44 -11.36
CA PHE A 118 15.06 2.00 -11.01
C PHE A 118 15.48 0.71 -11.72
N ALA A 119 14.55 -0.24 -11.86
CA ALA A 119 14.81 -1.48 -12.60
C ALA A 119 15.10 -1.17 -14.08
N ALA A 120 14.26 -0.35 -14.73
CA ALA A 120 14.45 0.04 -16.12
C ALA A 120 15.80 0.73 -16.35
N VAL A 121 16.14 1.73 -15.51
CA VAL A 121 17.43 2.43 -15.60
C VAL A 121 18.60 1.47 -15.40
N SER A 122 18.52 0.55 -14.44
CA SER A 122 19.58 -0.44 -14.20
C SER A 122 19.81 -1.36 -15.42
N HIS A 123 18.72 -1.74 -16.09
CA HIS A 123 18.80 -2.53 -17.32
C HIS A 123 19.39 -1.74 -18.48
N GLU A 124 19.01 -0.47 -18.63
CA GLU A 124 19.51 0.39 -19.69
C GLU A 124 20.97 0.79 -19.50
N LEU A 125 21.46 0.90 -18.26
CA LEU A 125 22.87 1.22 -17.97
C LEU A 125 23.82 0.04 -18.21
N ARG A 126 23.34 -1.21 -18.17
CA ARG A 126 24.20 -2.39 -18.33
C ARG A 126 24.85 -2.46 -19.72
N THR A 127 24.09 -2.14 -20.76
CA THR A 127 24.56 -2.16 -22.15
C THR A 127 25.66 -1.13 -22.43
N PRO A 128 25.48 0.17 -22.15
CA PRO A 128 26.51 1.17 -22.36
C PRO A 128 27.73 0.93 -21.45
N LEU A 129 27.53 0.50 -20.19
CA LEU A 129 28.64 0.20 -19.29
C LEU A 129 29.49 -0.97 -19.81
N ASN A 130 28.86 -2.04 -20.27
CA ASN A 130 29.56 -3.17 -20.87
C ASN A 130 30.33 -2.74 -22.14
N GLY A 131 29.79 -1.81 -22.92
CA GLY A 131 30.49 -1.24 -24.08
C GLY A 131 31.74 -0.43 -23.70
N ILE A 132 31.65 0.39 -22.65
CA ILE A 132 32.80 1.16 -22.13
C ILE A 132 33.88 0.20 -21.60
N ILE A 133 33.49 -0.79 -20.79
CA ILE A 133 34.43 -1.78 -20.24
C ILE A 133 35.16 -2.51 -21.38
N GLY A 134 34.42 -3.04 -22.36
CA GLY A 134 35.03 -3.74 -23.49
C GLY A 134 35.98 -2.86 -24.30
N LEU A 135 35.67 -1.58 -24.50
CA LEU A 135 36.58 -0.65 -25.17
C LEU A 135 37.83 -0.38 -24.33
N THR A 136 37.69 -0.20 -23.01
CA THR A 136 38.83 0.02 -22.13
C THR A 136 39.73 -1.21 -22.00
N GLU A 137 39.17 -2.43 -21.99
CA GLU A 137 39.93 -3.68 -22.02
C GLU A 137 40.73 -3.80 -23.31
N HIS A 138 40.12 -3.50 -24.46
CA HIS A 138 40.82 -3.50 -25.76
C HIS A 138 42.00 -2.51 -25.80
N LEU A 139 41.81 -1.31 -25.26
CA LEU A 139 42.86 -0.29 -25.19
C LEU A 139 44.00 -0.72 -24.24
N LEU A 140 43.69 -1.43 -23.15
CA LEU A 140 44.70 -1.97 -22.24
C LEU A 140 45.50 -3.09 -22.90
N ASP A 141 44.84 -4.01 -23.60
CA ASP A 141 45.51 -5.09 -24.36
C ASP A 141 46.43 -4.51 -25.45
N GLU A 142 46.01 -3.47 -26.18
CA GLU A 142 46.86 -2.79 -27.17
C GLU A 142 48.09 -2.11 -26.54
N LEU A 143 47.95 -1.60 -25.32
CA LEU A 143 49.06 -1.01 -24.56
C LEU A 143 50.04 -2.09 -24.03
N GLU A 144 49.54 -3.27 -23.68
CA GLU A 144 50.37 -4.42 -23.31
C GLU A 144 51.07 -5.05 -24.53
N GLU A 145 50.43 -5.13 -25.69
CA GLU A 145 51.05 -5.63 -26.93
C GLU A 145 52.02 -4.63 -27.56
N SER A 146 51.75 -3.32 -27.47
CA SER A 146 52.69 -2.26 -27.87
C SER A 146 53.81 -2.04 -26.85
N GLY A 147 53.60 -2.51 -25.62
CA GLY A 147 54.60 -2.65 -24.56
C GLY A 147 55.36 -3.97 -24.66
N SER A 148 56.28 -4.06 -25.62
CA SER A 148 57.31 -5.11 -25.64
C SER A 148 57.83 -5.45 -24.22
N PRO A 149 57.96 -6.74 -23.83
CA PRO A 149 58.65 -7.14 -22.62
C PRO A 149 60.15 -6.89 -22.81
N GLY A 150 60.56 -5.63 -22.64
CA GLY A 150 61.88 -5.17 -23.03
C GLY A 150 62.19 -3.75 -22.57
N GLY A 151 61.86 -3.40 -21.33
CA GLY A 151 62.43 -2.21 -20.70
C GLY A 151 61.53 -1.56 -19.67
N SER A 152 61.68 -1.94 -18.40
CA SER A 152 61.51 -1.05 -17.22
C SER A 152 61.26 -1.79 -15.89
N SER A 153 61.42 -3.12 -15.79
CA SER A 153 61.33 -3.79 -14.47
C SER A 153 62.68 -4.17 -13.84
N GLU A 154 63.78 -4.21 -14.60
CA GLU A 154 65.09 -4.66 -14.07
C GLU A 154 66.00 -3.53 -13.56
N ALA A 155 65.65 -2.25 -13.78
CA ALA A 155 66.49 -1.12 -13.39
C ALA A 155 66.34 -0.67 -11.92
N LEU A 156 65.26 -1.05 -11.23
CA LEU A 156 65.01 -0.60 -9.84
C LEU A 156 65.56 -1.57 -8.78
N ALA A 157 65.80 -2.84 -9.10
CA ALA A 157 66.35 -3.81 -8.15
C ALA A 157 67.89 -3.79 -8.06
N ALA A 158 68.60 -3.30 -9.08
CA ALA A 158 70.06 -3.32 -9.14
C ALA A 158 70.75 -2.11 -8.46
N SER A 159 70.03 -1.02 -8.19
CA SER A 159 70.60 0.18 -7.54
C SER A 159 70.70 0.05 -6.01
N SER A 160 69.82 -0.76 -5.39
CA SER A 160 69.79 -0.88 -3.92
C SER A 160 70.88 -1.76 -3.32
N ASN A 161 71.64 -2.53 -4.12
CA ASN A 161 72.61 -3.50 -3.61
C ASN A 161 74.09 -3.10 -3.81
N ARG A 162 74.39 -1.88 -4.26
CA ARG A 162 75.77 -1.42 -4.50
C ARG A 162 76.36 -0.57 -3.36
N GLU A 163 75.55 -0.02 -2.46
CA GLU A 163 76.05 0.81 -1.35
C GLU A 163 76.38 0.02 -0.07
N SER A 164 75.90 -1.22 0.09
CA SER A 164 76.08 -1.98 1.35
C SER A 164 77.37 -2.83 1.42
N ARG A 165 78.27 -2.76 0.42
CA ARG A 165 79.45 -3.65 0.34
C ARG A 165 80.81 -2.95 0.42
N LYS A 166 80.86 -1.71 0.94
CA LYS A 166 82.12 -0.97 1.20
C LYS A 166 82.42 -0.66 2.68
N VAL A 167 81.63 -1.17 3.62
CA VAL A 167 81.89 -1.04 5.06
C VAL A 167 81.80 -2.41 5.69
N LEU A 168 82.92 -3.14 5.71
CA LEU A 168 83.30 -4.22 6.65
C LEU A 168 84.40 -5.10 6.00
N SER A 169 85.64 -4.59 5.98
CA SER A 169 86.86 -5.42 5.93
C SER A 169 88.09 -4.70 6.51
N THR A 170 87.93 -4.14 7.71
CA THR A 170 89.02 -3.93 8.68
C THR A 170 88.62 -4.66 9.94
#